data_AF-A0A382MYS0-F1
#
_entry.id   AF-A0A382MYS0-F1
#
_cell.length_a   1.000
_cell.length_b   1.000
_cell.length_c   1.000
_cell.angle_alpha   90.00
_cell.angle_beta   90.00
_cell.angle_gamma   90.00
#
_symmetry.space_group_name_H-M   'P 1'
#
loop_
_entity.id
_entity.type
_entity.pdbx_description
1 polymer ?
#
loop_
_entity_poly.entity_id
_entity_poly.type
_entity_poly.pdbx_seq_one_letter_code
_entity_poly.pdbx_strand_id
1 'polypeptide(L)'
;LVLGNKSTSVSTRVDGENLEAYRGPVSFILLHHEGCSREGFHYRVEQDGTVVELLALDRRGQHPGSVGIVLGGNFDRERPKERQLEALKELLLDLKFRYPDIDLGAHRQVRADGETSCPGKRFPMREVADWFKNELIRARDEKLQREVESQYSPRTAD
;
A
#
# COMPACT_ATOMS: atom_id res chain seq x y z
N LEU A 1 -25.45 7.85 -48.97
CA LEU A 1 -24.23 7.11 -48.58
C LEU A 1 -24.17 7.08 -47.05
N VAL A 2 -24.45 5.95 -46.42
CA VAL A 2 -24.15 5.73 -45.00
C VAL A 2 -23.28 4.48 -44.95
N LEU A 3 -21.98 4.70 -44.82
CA LEU A 3 -20.98 3.64 -44.68
C LEU A 3 -21.03 3.16 -43.22
N GLY A 4 -21.56 1.96 -43.01
CA GLY A 4 -21.51 1.28 -41.71
C GLY A 4 -20.11 0.73 -41.45
N ASN A 5 -19.41 1.31 -40.49
CA ASN A 5 -18.15 0.76 -39.99
C ASN A 5 -18.44 -0.53 -39.20
N LYS A 6 -17.91 -1.66 -39.69
CA LYS A 6 -17.83 -2.90 -38.94
C LYS A 6 -16.62 -2.83 -38.00
N SER A 7 -16.86 -2.60 -36.72
CA SER A 7 -15.83 -2.77 -35.69
C SER A 7 -15.71 -4.26 -35.36
N THR A 8 -14.63 -4.88 -35.83
CA THR A 8 -14.17 -6.21 -35.42
C THR A 8 -13.62 -6.13 -34.00
N SER A 9 -14.35 -6.66 -33.01
CA SER A 9 -13.82 -6.90 -31.68
C SER A 9 -13.02 -8.21 -31.68
N VAL A 10 -11.70 -8.08 -31.54
CA VAL A 10 -10.80 -9.21 -31.26
C VAL A 10 -11.08 -9.66 -29.83
N SER A 11 -11.67 -10.85 -29.70
CA SER A 11 -11.86 -11.53 -28.41
C SER A 11 -10.55 -12.19 -28.01
N THR A 12 -9.79 -11.54 -27.13
CA THR A 12 -8.77 -12.23 -26.33
C THR A 12 -9.48 -13.00 -25.23
N ARG A 13 -9.50 -14.33 -25.37
CA ARG A 13 -9.86 -15.24 -24.29
C ARG A 13 -8.75 -15.14 -23.24
N VAL A 14 -9.06 -14.51 -22.12
CA VAL A 14 -8.29 -14.67 -20.88
C VAL A 14 -8.82 -15.91 -20.20
N ASP A 15 -7.93 -16.88 -20.01
CA ASP A 15 -8.19 -18.14 -19.34
C ASP A 15 -8.77 -17.87 -17.95
N GLY A 16 -9.77 -18.67 -17.57
CA GLY A 16 -10.61 -18.51 -16.40
C GLY A 16 -9.91 -18.81 -15.07
N GLU A 17 -8.78 -18.18 -14.79
CA GLU A 17 -8.21 -18.15 -13.46
C GLU A 17 -8.99 -17.13 -12.62
N ASN A 18 -9.92 -17.67 -11.83
CA ASN A 18 -10.69 -17.05 -10.75
C ASN A 18 -10.52 -15.51 -10.60
N LEU A 19 -11.26 -14.74 -11.39
CA LEU A 19 -11.29 -13.26 -11.31
C LEU A 19 -11.65 -12.74 -9.90
N GLU A 20 -12.27 -13.56 -9.04
CA GLU A 20 -12.54 -13.21 -7.64
C GLU A 20 -11.26 -13.12 -6.79
N ALA A 21 -10.19 -13.81 -7.17
CA ALA A 21 -8.92 -13.84 -6.44
C ALA A 21 -7.94 -12.74 -6.87
N TYR A 22 -8.07 -12.24 -8.10
CA TYR A 22 -7.19 -11.20 -8.64
C TYR A 22 -7.58 -9.82 -8.11
N ARG A 23 -6.62 -9.13 -7.49
CA ARG A 23 -6.82 -7.83 -6.85
C ARG A 23 -7.07 -6.67 -7.82
N GLY A 24 -6.64 -6.79 -9.08
CA GLY A 24 -6.51 -5.65 -9.99
C GLY A 24 -5.26 -4.79 -9.70
N PRO A 25 -5.07 -3.68 -10.44
CA PRO A 25 -3.95 -2.77 -10.21
C PRO A 25 -4.05 -2.11 -8.83
N VAL A 26 -2.90 -1.94 -8.17
CA VAL A 26 -2.84 -1.27 -6.86
C VAL A 26 -2.80 0.22 -7.05
N SER A 27 -3.71 0.90 -6.37
CA SER A 27 -3.72 2.37 -6.31
C SER A 27 -3.71 2.90 -4.89
N PHE A 28 -4.05 2.10 -3.87
CA PHE A 28 -4.15 2.59 -2.50
C PHE A 28 -3.56 1.67 -1.45
N ILE A 29 -3.03 2.27 -0.39
CA ILE A 29 -2.77 1.62 0.91
C ILE A 29 -3.85 2.08 1.87
N LEU A 30 -4.45 1.14 2.60
CA LEU A 30 -5.43 1.44 3.64
C LEU A 30 -4.94 0.98 4.99
N LEU A 31 -4.81 1.93 5.91
CA LEU A 31 -4.42 1.66 7.29
C LEU A 31 -5.62 1.30 8.16
N HIS A 32 -5.45 0.24 8.94
CA HIS A 32 -6.39 -0.27 9.92
C HIS A 32 -5.69 -0.45 11.27
N HIS A 33 -6.47 -0.48 12.35
CA HIS A 33 -6.01 -0.94 13.66
C HIS A 33 -6.84 -2.14 14.10
N GLU A 34 -6.35 -2.84 15.11
CA GLU A 34 -7.02 -3.99 15.69
C GLU A 34 -8.41 -3.65 16.23
N GLY A 35 -9.35 -4.58 16.03
CA GLY A 35 -10.78 -4.37 16.32
C GLY A 35 -11.60 -3.92 15.11
N CYS A 36 -10.99 -3.75 13.93
CA CYS A 36 -11.73 -3.64 12.68
C CYS A 36 -12.44 -4.98 12.38
N SER A 37 -13.75 -4.94 12.15
CA SER A 37 -14.62 -6.12 12.06
C SER A 37 -14.42 -7.02 10.82
N ARG A 38 -13.43 -6.74 9.98
CA ARG A 38 -13.21 -7.43 8.71
C ARG A 38 -11.81 -8.04 8.65
N GLU A 39 -11.72 -9.17 7.96
CA GLU A 39 -10.49 -9.90 7.64
C GLU A 39 -10.04 -9.58 6.20
N GLY A 40 -8.82 -9.98 5.82
CA GLY A 40 -8.27 -9.74 4.48
C GLY A 40 -7.27 -8.57 4.39
N PHE A 41 -6.42 -8.43 5.41
CA PHE A 41 -5.25 -7.56 5.37
C PHE A 41 -4.07 -8.28 4.70
N HIS A 42 -3.20 -7.53 4.03
CA HIS A 42 -1.98 -8.08 3.42
C HIS A 42 -0.85 -8.12 4.42
N TYR A 43 -0.77 -7.09 5.28
CA TYR A 43 0.26 -7.01 6.31
C TYR A 43 -0.33 -6.70 7.67
N ARG A 44 0.37 -7.18 8.69
CA ARG A 44 0.22 -6.75 10.08
C ARG A 44 1.51 -6.12 10.57
N VAL A 45 1.40 -5.00 11.27
CA VAL A 45 2.53 -4.39 12.00
C VAL A 45 2.27 -4.50 13.49
N GLU A 46 3.05 -5.32 14.16
CA GLU A 46 2.93 -5.57 15.60
C GLU A 46 3.50 -4.42 16.43
N GLN A 47 3.08 -4.35 17.68
CA GLN A 47 3.52 -3.31 18.59
C GLN A 47 5.03 -3.28 18.82
N ASP A 48 5.74 -4.39 18.62
CA ASP A 48 7.21 -4.48 18.71
C ASP A 48 7.97 -4.04 17.45
N GLY A 49 7.24 -3.74 16.37
CA GLY A 49 7.83 -3.42 15.06
C GLY A 49 7.89 -4.62 14.11
N THR A 50 7.51 -5.82 14.55
CA THR A 50 7.47 -6.99 13.65
C THR A 50 6.42 -6.77 12.55
N VAL A 51 6.82 -6.98 11.30
CA VAL A 51 5.93 -6.95 10.14
C VAL A 51 5.65 -8.38 9.69
N VAL A 52 4.37 -8.76 9.64
CA VAL A 52 3.92 -10.09 9.24
C VAL A 52 3.11 -9.97 7.95
N GLU A 53 3.48 -10.75 6.93
CA GLU A 53 2.65 -10.93 5.74
C GLU A 53 1.51 -11.91 6.06
N LEU A 54 0.28 -11.46 5.88
CA LEU A 54 -0.95 -12.22 6.15
C LEU A 54 -1.62 -12.73 4.89
N LEU A 55 -1.49 -11.97 3.79
CA LEU A 55 -2.08 -12.30 2.50
C LEU A 55 -1.13 -11.82 1.40
N ALA A 56 -0.84 -12.70 0.45
CA ALA A 56 0.01 -12.39 -0.69
C ALA A 56 -0.54 -11.17 -1.45
N LEU A 57 0.35 -10.28 -1.88
CA LEU A 57 -0.03 -9.01 -2.50
C LEU A 57 -0.91 -9.18 -3.74
N ASP A 58 -0.74 -10.22 -4.55
CA ASP A 58 -1.55 -10.44 -5.76
C ASP A 58 -3.00 -10.85 -5.47
N ARG A 59 -3.30 -11.29 -4.23
CA ARG A 59 -4.63 -11.70 -3.80
C ARG A 59 -5.50 -10.50 -3.45
N ARG A 60 -6.80 -10.63 -3.72
CA ARG A 60 -7.81 -9.65 -3.31
C ARG A 60 -7.97 -9.63 -1.78
N GLY A 61 -7.61 -8.50 -1.17
CA GLY A 61 -7.90 -8.22 0.25
C GLY A 61 -9.30 -7.64 0.50
N GLN A 62 -9.48 -7.03 1.67
CA GLN A 62 -10.75 -6.45 2.12
C GLN A 62 -11.33 -5.40 1.16
N HIS A 63 -10.45 -4.64 0.50
CA HIS A 63 -10.80 -3.58 -0.45
C HIS A 63 -10.13 -3.86 -1.80
N PRO A 64 -10.90 -3.96 -2.91
CA PRO A 64 -10.33 -4.11 -4.25
C PRO A 64 -9.31 -3.01 -4.58
N GLY A 65 -8.25 -3.34 -5.32
CA GLY A 65 -7.21 -2.38 -5.72
C GLY A 65 -6.40 -1.76 -4.57
N SER A 66 -6.54 -2.28 -3.35
CA SER A 66 -5.91 -1.71 -2.15
C SER A 66 -5.02 -2.72 -1.42
N VAL A 67 -3.92 -2.24 -0.83
CA VAL A 67 -3.13 -2.97 0.16
C VAL A 67 -3.60 -2.58 1.56
N GLY A 68 -4.40 -3.45 2.18
CA GLY A 68 -4.78 -3.31 3.59
C GLY A 68 -3.64 -3.66 4.55
N ILE A 69 -3.32 -2.76 5.47
CA ILE A 69 -2.33 -2.95 6.55
C ILE A 69 -3.05 -2.78 7.89
N VAL A 70 -2.97 -3.78 8.76
CA VAL A 70 -3.51 -3.71 10.12
C VAL A 70 -2.38 -3.51 11.14
N LEU A 71 -2.56 -2.60 12.07
CA LEU A 71 -1.64 -2.38 13.17
C LEU A 71 -2.21 -2.96 14.47
N GLY A 72 -1.39 -3.69 15.23
CA GLY A 72 -1.76 -4.26 16.52
C GLY A 72 -2.00 -3.18 17.58
N GLY A 73 -3.14 -3.22 18.26
CA GLY A 73 -3.55 -2.23 19.28
C GLY A 73 -4.81 -1.44 18.95
N ASN A 74 -5.37 -0.79 19.99
CA ASN A 74 -6.58 0.02 19.87
C ASN A 74 -6.25 1.52 19.91
N PHE A 75 -6.11 2.13 18.73
CA PHE A 75 -5.68 3.53 18.64
C PHE A 75 -6.81 4.56 18.80
N ASP A 76 -8.00 4.15 19.22
CA ASP A 76 -8.92 5.10 19.85
C ASP A 76 -8.50 5.41 21.29
N ARG A 77 -7.78 4.48 21.94
CA ARG A 77 -7.39 4.56 23.35
C ARG A 77 -5.94 4.97 23.54
N GLU A 78 -5.06 4.50 22.68
CA GLU A 78 -3.61 4.74 22.78
C GLU A 78 -2.99 5.20 21.46
N ARG A 79 -1.76 5.72 21.50
CA ARG A 79 -0.98 6.01 20.29
C ARG A 79 -0.14 4.76 19.95
N PRO A 80 0.11 4.46 18.65
CA PRO A 80 1.08 3.43 18.27
C PRO A 80 2.45 3.69 18.91
N LYS A 81 3.21 2.61 19.15
CA LYS A 81 4.59 2.71 19.65
C LYS A 81 5.51 3.24 18.55
N GLU A 82 6.59 3.93 18.91
CA GLU A 82 7.48 4.55 17.90
C GLU A 82 8.07 3.50 16.94
N ARG A 83 8.63 2.42 17.46
CA ARG A 83 9.12 1.27 16.67
C ARG A 83 8.08 0.68 15.71
N GLN A 84 6.79 0.72 16.08
CA GLN A 84 5.70 0.26 15.23
C GLN A 84 5.42 1.26 14.09
N LEU A 85 5.57 2.57 14.34
CA LEU A 85 5.48 3.61 13.31
C LEU A 85 6.69 3.58 12.37
N GLU A 86 7.89 3.30 12.89
CA GLU A 86 9.11 3.12 12.09
C GLU A 86 8.96 1.93 11.14
N ALA A 87 8.57 0.76 11.66
CA ALA A 87 8.31 -0.42 10.85
C ALA A 87 7.20 -0.19 9.80
N LEU A 88 6.15 0.55 10.16
CA LEU A 88 5.13 0.96 9.19
C LEU A 88 5.75 1.82 8.08
N LYS A 89 6.56 2.83 8.40
CA LYS A 89 7.22 3.70 7.41
C LYS A 89 8.12 2.91 6.45
N GLU A 90 8.88 1.95 6.96
CA GLU A 90 9.71 1.06 6.14
C GLU A 90 8.88 0.22 5.17
N LEU A 91 7.77 -0.37 5.65
CA LEU A 91 6.84 -1.11 4.80
C LEU A 91 6.19 -0.21 3.73
N LEU A 92 5.78 1.01 4.09
CA LEU A 92 5.20 1.98 3.15
C LEU A 92 6.20 2.36 2.05
N LEU A 93 7.49 2.50 2.40
CA LEU A 93 8.56 2.77 1.45
C LEU A 93 8.72 1.61 0.46
N ASP A 94 8.81 0.36 0.94
CA ASP A 94 8.88 -0.84 0.07
C ASP A 94 7.68 -0.91 -0.88
N LEU A 95 6.46 -0.66 -0.38
CA LEU A 95 5.26 -0.66 -1.21
C LEU A 95 5.27 0.43 -2.27
N LYS A 96 5.76 1.63 -1.96
CA LYS A 96 5.89 2.72 -2.94
C LYS A 96 6.94 2.43 -4.01
N PHE A 97 8.01 1.70 -3.67
CA PHE A 97 8.96 1.21 -4.68
C PHE A 97 8.30 0.23 -5.66
N ARG A 98 7.47 -0.69 -5.16
CA ARG A 98 6.74 -1.67 -5.98
C ARG A 98 5.59 -1.04 -6.78
N TYR A 99 4.97 -0.01 -6.21
CA TYR A 99 3.81 0.68 -6.78
C TYR A 99 4.03 2.21 -6.71
N PRO A 100 4.75 2.81 -7.68
CA PRO A 100 5.15 4.22 -7.62
C PRO A 100 4.00 5.21 -7.49
N ASP A 101 2.83 4.90 -8.05
CA ASP A 101 1.64 5.76 -8.03
C ASP A 101 0.70 5.45 -6.85
N ILE A 102 1.11 4.59 -5.92
CA ILE A 102 0.25 4.22 -4.79
C ILE A 102 0.03 5.40 -3.83
N ASP A 103 -1.23 5.62 -3.47
CA ASP A 103 -1.64 6.63 -2.49
C ASP A 103 -1.87 6.01 -1.11
N LEU A 104 -1.80 6.84 -0.07
CA LEU A 104 -2.00 6.43 1.31
C LEU A 104 -3.31 6.98 1.86
N GLY A 105 -4.11 6.11 2.44
CA GLY A 105 -5.35 6.46 3.13
C GLY A 105 -5.58 5.69 4.42
N ALA A 106 -6.57 6.16 5.17
CA ALA A 106 -7.15 5.52 6.34
C ALA A 106 -8.50 4.90 5.98
N HIS A 107 -8.87 3.80 6.65
CA HIS A 107 -10.17 3.16 6.43
C HIS A 107 -11.37 4.13 6.56
N ARG A 108 -11.33 5.07 7.51
CA ARG A 108 -12.35 6.12 7.65
C ARG A 108 -12.55 7.03 6.44
N GLN A 109 -11.55 7.12 5.55
CA GLN A 109 -11.62 7.98 4.36
C GLN A 109 -12.29 7.28 3.17
N VAL A 110 -12.44 5.95 3.22
CA VAL A 110 -13.03 5.16 2.13
C VAL A 110 -14.41 4.58 2.45
N ARG A 111 -14.86 4.67 3.71
CA ARG A 111 -16.22 4.27 4.07
C ARG A 111 -17.21 5.40 3.79
N ALA A 112 -18.20 5.10 2.96
CA ALA A 112 -19.27 6.04 2.61
C ALA A 112 -20.19 6.39 3.79
N ASP A 113 -20.25 5.56 4.83
CA ASP A 113 -21.09 5.78 6.02
C ASP A 113 -20.45 6.68 7.09
N GLY A 114 -19.15 6.99 7.00
CA GLY A 114 -18.45 7.90 7.92
C GLY A 114 -18.36 7.43 9.38
N GLU A 115 -18.79 6.21 9.70
CA GLU A 115 -19.00 5.77 11.09
C GLU A 115 -17.76 5.11 11.73
N THR A 116 -16.64 4.99 11.01
CA THR A 116 -15.44 4.37 11.56
C THR A 116 -14.40 5.39 12.01
N SER A 117 -13.85 5.19 13.21
CA SER A 117 -12.66 5.91 13.69
C SER A 117 -11.36 5.37 13.08
N CYS A 118 -11.38 4.18 12.50
CA CYS A 118 -10.24 3.40 12.00
C CYS A 118 -9.35 4.22 11.03
N PRO A 119 -8.02 4.31 11.24
CA PRO A 119 -7.16 3.51 12.13
C PRO A 119 -7.14 3.97 13.59
N GLY A 120 -8.06 4.82 14.04
CA GLY A 120 -8.21 5.24 15.43
C GLY A 120 -7.99 6.74 15.61
N LYS A 121 -8.64 7.33 16.62
CA LYS A 121 -8.60 8.78 16.92
C LYS A 121 -7.20 9.29 17.29
N ARG A 122 -6.37 8.44 17.90
CA ARG A 122 -5.00 8.76 18.35
C ARG A 122 -3.92 8.24 17.40
N PHE A 123 -4.30 7.59 16.30
CA PHE A 123 -3.36 7.26 15.25
C PHE A 123 -2.86 8.56 14.57
N PRO A 124 -1.55 8.74 14.40
CA PRO A 124 -0.98 9.98 13.88
C PRO A 124 -1.07 10.08 12.34
N MET A 125 -2.28 9.98 11.78
CA MET A 125 -2.49 9.89 10.34
C MET A 125 -1.89 11.06 9.56
N ARG A 126 -1.99 12.28 10.11
CA ARG A 126 -1.41 13.48 9.48
C ARG A 126 0.10 13.38 9.36
N GLU A 127 0.78 12.97 10.43
CA GLU A 127 2.23 12.82 10.46
C GLU A 127 2.70 11.76 9.45
N VAL A 128 2.03 10.60 9.43
CA VAL A 128 2.36 9.52 8.48
C VAL A 128 2.10 9.96 7.03
N ALA A 129 0.99 10.65 6.77
CA ALA A 129 0.67 11.14 5.42
C ALA A 129 1.62 12.25 4.95
N ASP A 130 2.00 13.17 5.83
CA ASP A 130 2.95 14.25 5.52
C ASP A 130 4.34 13.66 5.22
N TRP A 131 4.79 12.68 6.01
CA TRP A 131 6.04 11.94 5.74
C TRP A 131 5.97 11.18 4.40
N PHE A 132 4.86 10.47 4.14
CA PHE A 132 4.66 9.70 2.91
C PHE A 132 4.72 10.58 1.65
N LYS A 133 4.20 11.82 1.71
CA LYS A 133 4.20 12.75 0.58
C LYS A 133 5.55 13.43 0.34
N ASN A 134 6.26 13.79 1.41
CA ASN A 134 7.41 14.69 1.32
C ASN A 134 8.75 13.97 1.39
N GLU A 135 8.90 13.05 2.34
CA GLU A 135 10.18 12.43 2.67
C GLU A 135 10.40 11.13 1.91
N LEU A 136 9.33 10.41 1.60
CA LEU A 136 9.43 9.14 0.92
C LEU A 136 10.04 9.29 -0.49
N ILE A 137 9.64 10.32 -1.25
CA ILE A 137 10.21 10.58 -2.58
C ILE A 137 11.72 10.82 -2.48
N ARG A 138 12.17 11.59 -1.47
CA ARG A 138 13.59 11.85 -1.23
C ARG A 138 14.35 10.57 -0.87
N ALA A 139 13.84 9.80 0.10
CA ALA A 139 14.46 8.55 0.53
C ALA A 139 14.55 7.53 -0.61
N ARG A 140 13.53 7.49 -1.48
CA ARG A 140 13.51 6.66 -2.68
C ARG A 140 14.63 7.06 -3.64
N ASP A 141 14.72 8.34 -3.97
CA ASP A 141 15.67 8.86 -4.94
C ASP A 141 17.12 8.71 -4.45
N GLU A 142 17.36 8.94 -3.17
CA GLU A 142 18.68 8.70 -2.55
C GLU A 142 19.10 7.22 -2.58
N LYS A 143 18.17 6.30 -2.32
CA LYS A 143 18.47 4.86 -2.39
C LYS A 143 18.78 4.44 -3.82
N LEU A 144 17.98 4.90 -4.78
CA LEU A 144 18.21 4.62 -6.21
C LEU A 144 19.57 5.18 -6.66
N GLN A 145 19.92 6.40 -6.25
CA GLN A 145 21.19 7.03 -6.57
C GLN A 145 22.37 6.21 -6.03
N ARG A 146 22.32 5.77 -4.76
CA ARG A 146 23.35 4.91 -4.16
C ARG A 146 23.49 3.57 -4.89
N GLU A 147 22.38 2.96 -5.29
CA GLU A 147 22.40 1.70 -6.06
C GLU A 147 23.05 1.90 -7.43
N VAL A 148 22.70 2.97 -8.16
CA VAL A 148 23.31 3.31 -9.45
C VAL A 148 24.82 3.57 -9.31
N GLU A 149 25.23 4.37 -8.32
CA GLU A 149 26.64 4.67 -8.06
C GLU A 149 27.44 3.42 -7.70
N SER A 150 26.86 2.50 -6.92
CA SER A 150 27.53 1.23 -6.57
C SER A 150 27.75 0.30 -7.75
N GLN A 151 26.92 0.40 -8.79
CA GLN A 151 27.03 -0.41 -10.01
C GLN A 151 28.04 0.17 -11.02
N TYR A 152 28.32 1.48 -10.94
CA TYR A 152 29.30 2.15 -11.77
C TYR A 152 30.60 2.38 -10.99
N SER A 153 31.45 1.35 -10.93
CA SER A 153 32.86 1.55 -10.63
C SER A 153 33.50 2.21 -11.87
N PRO A 154 34.09 3.42 -11.78
CA PRO A 154 34.80 3.99 -12.92
C PRO A 154 35.92 3.02 -13.31
N ARG A 155 35.97 2.63 -14.59
CA ARG A 155 37.20 2.06 -15.15
C ARG A 155 38.26 3.13 -14.94
N THR A 156 39.17 2.90 -14.00
CA THR A 156 40.40 3.69 -13.90
C THR A 156 41.08 3.58 -15.27
N ALA A 157 41.19 4.71 -15.96
CA ALA A 157 41.97 4.78 -17.18
C ALA A 157 43.45 4.62 -16.78
N ASP A 158 44.01 3.45 -17.12
CA ASP A 158 45.46 3.21 -17.18
C ASP A 158 46.06 3.95 -18.39
#